data_AF-X1IV51-F1
#
_entry.id   AF-X1IV51-F1
#
_cell.length_a   1.000
_cell.length_b   1.000
_cell.length_c   1.000
_cell.angle_alpha   90.00
_cell.angle_beta   90.00
_cell.angle_gamma   90.00
#
_symmetry.space_group_name_H-M   'P 1'
#
loop_
_entity.id
_entity.type
_entity.pdbx_description
1 polymer ?
#
loop_
_entity_poly.entity_id
_entity_poly.type
_entity_poly.pdbx_seq_one_letter_code
_entity_poly.pdbx_strand_id
1 'polypeptide(L)' 'MEEKEIKILLIEDLEEHVLIIRTVLERSRLRNRVFVASDGEAALDFLYNRGDYADEKKYPKPDIILLDLR' A
#
# COMPACT_ATOMS: atom_id res chain seq x y z
N MET A 1 -24.52 5.24 3.96
CA MET A 1 -23.55 4.61 3.05
C MET A 1 -22.35 4.27 3.90
N GLU A 2 -21.97 3.00 4.01
CA GLU A 2 -20.73 2.64 4.71
C GLU A 2 -19.54 3.26 3.97
N GLU A 3 -18.74 4.06 4.67
CA GLU A 3 -17.48 4.57 4.12
C GLU A 3 -16.53 3.38 3.91
N LYS A 4 -16.43 2.94 2.65
CA LYS A 4 -15.55 1.83 2.26
C LYS A 4 -14.10 2.27 2.43
N GLU A 5 -13.33 1.50 3.20
CA GLU A 5 -11.88 1.69 3.33
C GLU A 5 -11.20 1.48 1.98
N ILE A 6 -10.38 2.46 1.56
CA ILE A 6 -9.56 2.39 0.34
C ILE A 6 -8.22 1.76 0.68
N LYS A 7 -7.88 0.64 0.05
CA LYS A 7 -6.61 -0.06 0.23
C LYS A 7 -5.60 0.46 -0.79
N ILE A 8 -4.48 1.00 -0.32
CA ILE A 8 -3.45 1.61 -1.15
C ILE A 8 -2.16 0.81 -0.99
N LEU A 9 -1.58 0.36 -2.09
CA LEU A 9 -0.21 -0.17 -2.12
C LEU A 9 0.73 0.94 -2.60
N LEU A 10 1.65 1.36 -1.74
CA LEU A 10 2.73 2.30 -2.04
C LEU A 10 4.01 1.51 -2.30
N ILE A 11 4.64 1.73 -3.45
CA ILE A 11 5.91 1.11 -3.84
C ILE A 11 6.97 2.22 -3.89
N GLU A 12 7.82 2.26 -2.86
CA GLU A 12 8.81 3.31 -2.61
C GLU A 12 9.89 2.76 -1.66
N ASP A 13 11.17 2.98 -1.98
CA ASP A 13 12.31 2.49 -1.18
C ASP A 13 12.84 3.53 -0.19
N LEU A 14 12.52 4.82 -0.39
CA LEU A 14 12.94 5.92 0.47
C LEU A 14 11.97 6.07 1.65
N GLU A 15 12.43 5.75 2.85
CA GLU A 15 11.63 5.83 4.08
C GLU A 15 11.05 7.24 4.31
N GLU A 16 11.80 8.29 3.95
CA GLU A 16 11.34 9.67 4.05
C GLU A 16 10.13 9.96 3.16
N HIS A 17 10.09 9.40 1.94
CA HIS A 17 8.98 9.57 1.01
C HIS A 17 7.76 8.78 1.51
N VAL A 18 7.97 7.55 1.97
CA VAL A 18 6.92 6.72 2.58
C VAL A 18 6.24 7.46 3.73
N LEU A 19 7.03 8.06 4.63
CA LEU A 19 6.50 8.79 5.79
C LEU A 19 5.66 10.01 5.36
N ILE A 20 6.15 10.79 4.39
CA ILE A 20 5.43 11.96 3.87
C ILE A 20 4.10 11.54 3.25
N ILE A 21 4.11 10.54 2.35
CA ILE A 21 2.91 10.08 1.66
C ILE A 21 1.89 9.51 2.64
N ARG A 22 2.33 8.66 3.58
CA ARG A 22 1.46 8.12 4.63
C ARG A 22 0.82 9.23 5.47
N THR A 23 1.60 10.22 5.89
CA THR A 23 1.08 11.35 6.67
C THR A 23 0.01 12.13 5.89
N VAL A 24 0.21 12.35 4.59
CA VAL A 24 -0.76 13.04 3.73
C VAL A 24 -2.04 12.22 3.57
N LEU A 25 -1.93 10.91 3.36
CA LEU A 25 -3.06 10.00 3.23
C LEU A 25 -3.86 9.89 4.54
N GLU A 26 -3.19 9.76 5.68
CA GLU A 26 -3.83 9.72 7.01
C GLU A 26 -4.55 11.03 7.35
N ARG A 27 -4.07 12.17 6.84
CA ARG A 27 -4.75 13.47 6.98
C ARG A 27 -5.89 13.69 5.98
N SER A 28 -6.02 12.83 4.98
CA SER A 28 -7.14 12.90 4.05
C SER A 28 -8.44 12.53 4.79
N ARG A 29 -9.59 13.10 4.38
CA ARG A 29 -10.91 12.73 4.93
C ARG A 29 -11.39 11.35 4.45
N LEU A 30 -10.50 10.53 3.90
CA LEU A 30 -10.81 9.20 3.36
C LEU A 30 -10.31 8.15 4.34
N ARG A 31 -11.14 7.16 4.69
CA ARG A 31 -10.65 5.94 5.35
C ARG A 31 -9.74 5.20 4.37
N ASN A 32 -8.46 5.16 4.67
CA ASN A 32 -7.48 4.45 3.86
C ASN A 32 -6.64 3.52 4.72
N ARG A 33 -6.22 2.41 4.11
CA ARG A 33 -5.24 1.48 4.66
C ARG A 33 -4.08 1.40 3.70
N VAL A 34 -2.90 1.83 4.15
CA VAL A 34 -1.70 1.90 3.34
C VAL A 34 -0.82 0.68 3.62
N PHE A 35 -0.46 -0.02 2.56
CA PHE A 35 0.56 -1.06 2.51
C PHE A 35 1.79 -0.50 1.80
N VAL A 36 2.98 -0.90 2.23
CA VAL A 36 4.24 -0.41 1.67
C VAL A 36 5.06 -1.61 1.19
N ALA A 37 5.60 -1.50 -0.02
CA ALA A 37 6.63 -2.38 -0.56
C ALA A 37 7.86 -1.55 -0.88
N SER A 38 9.04 -2.01 -0.44
CA SER A 38 10.32 -1.32 -0.63
C SER A 38 10.86 -1.46 -2.05
N ASP A 39 10.37 -2.41 -2.83
CA ASP A 39 10.89 -2.72 -4.15
C ASP A 39 9.85 -3.46 -5.00
N GLY A 40 10.21 -3.74 -6.25
CA GLY A 40 9.35 -4.44 -7.21
C GLY A 40 9.08 -5.90 -6.85
N GLU A 41 10.02 -6.60 -6.21
CA GLU A 41 9.85 -8.01 -5.84
C GLU A 41 8.83 -8.13 -4.71
N ALA A 42 9.00 -7.34 -3.64
CA ALA A 42 8.03 -7.23 -2.55
C ALA A 42 6.65 -6.77 -3.05
N ALA A 43 6.61 -5.86 -4.02
CA ALA A 43 5.36 -5.42 -4.63
C ALA A 43 4.66 -6.55 -5.40
N LEU A 44 5.39 -7.34 -6.17
CA LEU A 44 4.83 -8.48 -6.90
C LEU A 44 4.38 -9.57 -5.92
N ASP A 45 5.15 -9.85 -4.88
CA ASP A 45 4.78 -10.83 -3.86
C ASP A 45 3.52 -10.39 -3.09
N PHE A 46 3.36 -9.09 -2.81
CA PHE A 46 2.12 -8.54 -2.27
C PHE A 46 0.94 -8.75 -3.24
N LEU A 47 1.11 -8.37 -4.51
CA LEU A 47 0.03 -8.40 -5.51
C LEU A 47 -0.43 -9.80 -5.88
N TYR A 48 0.48 -10.78 -5.81
CA TYR A 48 0.19 -12.19 -6.08
C TYR A 48 0.01 -13.04 -4.82
N ASN A 49 -0.01 -12.41 -3.63
CA ASN A 49 -0.13 -13.07 -2.33
C ASN A 49 0.85 -14.24 -2.16
N ARG A 50 2.14 -13.96 -2.36
CA ARG A 50 3.26 -14.91 -2.24
C ARG A 50 4.11 -14.60 -1.02
N GLY A 51 4.89 -15.60 -0.58
CA GLY A 51 5.84 -15.44 0.51
C GLY A 51 5.19 -14.89 1.78
N ASP A 52 5.74 -13.79 2.30
CA ASP A 52 5.27 -13.11 3.51
C ASP A 52 3.87 -12.50 3.39
N TYR A 53 3.33 -12.41 2.16
CA TYR A 53 2.03 -11.83 1.85
C TYR A 53 0.93 -12.87 1.56
N ALA A 54 1.14 -14.15 1.93
CA ALA A 54 0.22 -15.25 1.63
C ALA A 54 -1.16 -15.16 2.33
N ASP A 55 -1.28 -14.39 3.43
CA ASP A 55 -2.56 -14.16 4.10
C ASP A 55 -3.36 -13.07 3.39
N GLU A 56 -4.27 -13.46 2.50
CA GLU A 56 -5.14 -12.54 1.75
C GLU A 56 -6.03 -11.65 2.63
N LYS A 57 -6.37 -12.07 3.86
CA LYS A 57 -7.15 -11.22 4.77
C LYS A 57 -6.28 -10.12 5.36
N LYS A 58 -5.01 -10.42 5.64
CA LYS A 58 -4.05 -9.45 6.14
C LYS A 58 -3.52 -8.54 5.03
N TYR A 59 -3.32 -9.09 3.83
CA TYR A 59 -2.77 -8.45 2.64
C TYR A 59 -3.77 -8.54 1.46
N PRO A 60 -4.93 -7.89 1.59
CA PRO A 60 -5.95 -7.91 0.54
C PRO A 60 -5.47 -7.16 -0.70
N LYS A 61 -6.05 -7.53 -1.86
CA LYS A 61 -5.83 -6.81 -3.11
C LYS A 61 -6.06 -5.30 -2.94
N PRO A 62 -5.11 -4.46 -3.39
CA PRO A 62 -5.23 -3.01 -3.26
C PRO A 62 -6.25 -2.47 -4.27
N ASP A 63 -6.90 -1.37 -3.92
CA ASP A 63 -7.79 -0.62 -4.81
C ASP A 63 -6.98 0.36 -5.69
N ILE A 64 -5.85 0.87 -5.16
CA ILE A 64 -4.95 1.80 -5.83
C ILE A 64 -3.50 1.36 -5.61
N ILE A 65 -2.68 1.47 -6.66
CA ILE A 65 -1.22 1.29 -6.57
C ILE A 65 -0.56 2.65 -6.87
N LEU A 66 0.30 3.10 -5.96
CA LEU A 66 1.16 4.26 -6.13
C LEU A 66 2.59 3.74 -6.32
N LEU A 67 3.08 3.82 -7.55
CA LEU A 67 4.42 3.37 -7.92
C LEU A 67 5.31 4.58 -8.20
N ASP A 68 6.41 4.68 -7.47
CA ASP A 68 7.48 5.61 -7.83
C ASP A 68 8.33 5.02 -8.97
N LEU A 69 8.56 5.81 -10.02
CA LEU A 69 9.33 5.44 -11.21
C LEU A 69 10.62 6.26 -11.21
N ARG A 70 11.62 5.76 -10.50
CA ARG A 70 12.99 6.29 -10.61
C ARG A 70 13.76 5.61 -11.75
#